data_AF-A0A9C9EKN6-F1
#
_entry.id   AF-A0A9C9EKN6-F1
#
_cell.length_a   1.000
_cell.length_b   1.000
_cell.length_c   1.000
_cell.angle_alpha   90.00
_cell.angle_beta   90.00
_cell.angle_gamma   90.00
#
_symmetry.space_group_name_H-M   'P 1'
#
loop_
_entity.id
_entity.type
_entity.pdbx_description
1 polymer ?
#
loop_
_entity_poly.entity_id
_entity_poly.type
_entity_poly.pdbx_seq_one_letter_code
_entity_poly.pdbx_strand_id
1 'polypeptide(L)'
;MATITLLILFSTYPWPIRPFGSAHPVSATLGDARGSVAAPRFHWGIDIPADSGTKVYSITSTDSAICGGVRPNTYVRVGDYCYIHIDTLVSTGDSVLGILDTINTPPDTIGKVLDYPNGDHLHFQVGPAGGPYENPLSHNGGPVGYDDTGNPTVSIDFWRQGSEGDTAQQLVGVLDGKVDIRACCQDTQTSGGVNNTSGVYKLEWSVRDTITSDTVGPIQTIIFPQVQPPNNGDPVLLVYDRHNYRTASPFYYWATNRIVNNQVEDRYWNTKQKLGQPDSVDADSIEDAKFPDGFFYVKVLAYDISDNADSESVLVHIDNFAPRVKQTYPSDWFAFVPTKQHKIWCCFSEAMDTTTLTAENIKIQSLKSDSFNYIITNINYIQADTLDTFTLYLEVDSFRYLNCC
;
A
#
# COMPACT_ATOMS: atom_id res chain seq x y z
N MET A 1 11.70 21.59 46.00
CA MET A 1 10.70 21.36 44.94
C MET A 1 10.54 19.86 44.81
N ALA A 2 9.35 19.33 45.08
CA ALA A 2 9.08 17.91 44.92
C ALA A 2 8.73 17.64 43.45
N THR A 3 9.55 16.82 42.79
CA THR A 3 9.27 16.35 41.43
C THR A 3 8.15 15.32 41.52
N ILE A 4 6.95 15.69 41.10
CA ILE A 4 5.84 14.76 40.97
C ILE A 4 6.06 14.02 39.64
N THR A 5 6.51 12.77 39.73
CA THR A 5 6.53 11.86 38.58
C THR A 5 5.10 11.39 38.34
N LEU A 6 4.46 11.90 37.29
CA LEU A 6 3.16 11.44 36.84
C LEU A 6 3.33 10.03 36.26
N LEU A 7 2.96 9.00 37.03
CA LEU A 7 2.83 7.65 36.52
C LEU A 7 1.58 7.61 35.65
N ILE A 8 1.76 7.56 34.32
CA ILE A 8 0.67 7.23 33.42
C ILE A 8 0.42 5.73 33.61
N LEU A 9 -0.65 5.38 34.32
CA LEU A 9 -1.17 4.01 34.35
C LEU A 9 -1.75 3.73 32.95
N PHE A 10 -1.00 3.01 32.14
CA PHE A 10 -1.59 2.31 31.00
C PHE A 10 -2.55 1.28 31.59
N SER A 11 -3.85 1.52 31.42
CA SER A 11 -4.84 0.46 31.61
C SER A 11 -4.46 -0.66 30.65
N THR A 12 -4.39 -1.89 31.13
CA THR A 12 -4.36 -3.11 30.30
C THR A 12 -5.49 -3.98 30.81
N TYR A 13 -5.94 -4.96 30.03
CA TYR A 13 -7.01 -5.86 30.45
C TYR A 13 -6.55 -7.33 30.45
N PRO A 14 -7.17 -8.22 31.25
CA PRO A 14 -6.78 -9.62 31.32
C PRO A 14 -7.15 -10.37 30.03
N TRP A 15 -6.37 -11.39 29.69
CA TRP A 15 -6.74 -12.31 28.62
C TRP A 15 -8.01 -13.10 28.99
N PRO A 16 -8.88 -13.42 28.01
CA PRO A 16 -10.11 -14.19 28.25
C PRO A 16 -9.88 -15.70 28.42
N ILE A 17 -8.62 -16.14 28.36
CA ILE A 17 -8.17 -17.51 28.62
C ILE A 17 -7.03 -17.49 29.62
N ARG A 18 -6.88 -18.58 30.41
CA ARG A 18 -5.84 -18.66 31.43
C ARG A 18 -4.48 -19.01 30.81
N PRO A 19 -3.37 -18.46 31.31
CA PRO A 19 -3.28 -17.48 32.40
C PRO A 19 -3.74 -16.07 31.99
N PHE A 20 -4.56 -15.41 32.82
CA PHE A 20 -5.14 -14.10 32.50
C PHE A 20 -4.13 -12.96 32.46
N GLY A 21 -3.02 -13.12 33.19
CA GLY A 21 -1.99 -12.11 33.43
C GLY A 21 -0.73 -12.26 32.59
N SER A 22 -0.76 -13.04 31.51
CA SER A 22 0.42 -13.34 30.71
C SER A 22 0.05 -13.45 29.23
N ALA A 23 1.00 -13.12 28.36
CA ALA A 23 0.84 -13.16 26.91
C ALA A 23 0.27 -14.49 26.43
N HIS A 24 -0.65 -14.41 25.46
CA HIS A 24 -1.08 -15.54 24.65
C HIS A 24 -0.73 -15.29 23.19
N PRO A 25 -0.50 -16.34 22.40
CA PRO A 25 -0.26 -16.18 20.98
C PRO A 25 -1.46 -15.55 20.27
N VAL A 26 -1.16 -14.82 19.19
CA VAL A 26 -2.15 -14.21 18.30
C VAL A 26 -1.84 -14.68 16.89
N SER A 27 -2.81 -15.34 16.27
CA SER A 27 -2.65 -15.95 14.93
C SER A 27 -3.30 -15.13 13.80
N ALA A 28 -4.12 -14.16 14.17
CA ALA A 28 -4.69 -13.18 13.26
C ALA A 28 -5.09 -11.91 14.00
N THR A 29 -5.04 -10.79 13.29
CA THR A 29 -5.26 -9.46 13.86
C THR A 29 -6.48 -8.77 13.24
N LEU A 30 -6.88 -7.64 13.83
CA LEU A 30 -7.95 -6.82 13.28
C LEU A 30 -7.54 -6.32 11.90
N GLY A 31 -8.46 -6.38 10.93
CA GLY A 31 -8.19 -5.90 9.58
C GLY A 31 -7.75 -6.97 8.60
N ASP A 32 -7.31 -8.15 9.05
CA ASP A 32 -6.94 -9.24 8.14
C ASP A 32 -8.05 -9.57 7.14
N ALA A 33 -7.67 -9.89 5.89
CA ALA A 33 -8.61 -10.31 4.88
C ALA A 33 -9.32 -11.63 5.27
N ARG A 34 -10.64 -11.69 5.08
CA ARG A 34 -11.49 -12.83 5.38
C ARG A 34 -12.60 -12.97 4.34
N GLY A 35 -13.12 -14.19 4.18
CA GLY A 35 -14.17 -14.49 3.21
C GLY A 35 -13.58 -14.86 1.85
N SER A 36 -14.15 -14.31 0.78
CA SER A 36 -13.71 -14.55 -0.60
C SER A 36 -13.83 -13.28 -1.42
N VAL A 37 -13.28 -13.23 -2.63
CA VAL A 37 -13.46 -12.08 -3.55
C VAL A 37 -14.94 -11.73 -3.78
N ALA A 38 -15.85 -12.70 -3.71
CA ALA A 38 -17.30 -12.47 -3.89
C ALA A 38 -18.01 -11.96 -2.63
N ALA A 39 -17.38 -12.12 -1.46
CA ALA A 39 -17.90 -11.63 -0.18
C ALA A 39 -16.73 -11.29 0.76
N PRO A 40 -15.90 -10.30 0.40
CA PRO A 40 -14.69 -9.98 1.14
C PRO A 40 -15.07 -9.20 2.39
N ARG A 41 -14.34 -9.44 3.48
CA ARG A 41 -14.55 -8.75 4.75
C ARG A 41 -13.24 -8.59 5.50
N PHE A 42 -13.21 -7.63 6.42
CA PHE A 42 -12.16 -7.57 7.42
C PHE A 42 -12.41 -8.59 8.53
N HIS A 43 -11.33 -8.99 9.19
CA HIS A 43 -11.33 -9.68 10.44
C HIS A 43 -11.71 -8.71 11.58
N TRP A 44 -12.65 -9.12 12.44
CA TRP A 44 -13.30 -8.24 13.43
C TRP A 44 -12.80 -8.47 14.86
N GLY A 45 -11.53 -8.80 15.02
CA GLY A 45 -10.93 -9.04 16.31
C GLY A 45 -9.57 -9.68 16.18
N ILE A 46 -9.19 -10.46 17.18
CA ILE A 46 -8.01 -11.31 17.16
C ILE A 46 -8.39 -12.78 17.29
N ASP A 47 -7.56 -13.65 16.72
CA ASP A 47 -7.66 -15.10 16.91
C ASP A 47 -6.57 -15.57 17.87
N ILE A 48 -6.98 -16.06 19.04
CA ILE A 48 -6.11 -16.53 20.12
C ILE A 48 -6.05 -18.06 20.05
N PRO A 49 -4.96 -18.69 19.58
CA PRO A 49 -4.84 -20.14 19.49
C PRO A 49 -4.99 -20.79 20.86
N ALA A 50 -5.84 -21.81 20.93
CA ALA A 50 -6.09 -22.58 22.14
C ALA A 50 -6.77 -23.89 21.79
N ASP A 51 -6.34 -24.99 22.40
CA ASP A 51 -6.93 -26.30 22.14
C ASP A 51 -8.44 -26.32 22.44
N SER A 52 -9.20 -27.07 21.64
CA SER A 52 -10.60 -27.39 21.91
C SER A 52 -10.80 -27.86 23.36
N GLY A 53 -11.83 -27.33 24.02
CA GLY A 53 -12.11 -27.54 25.43
C GLY A 53 -11.47 -26.52 26.38
N THR A 54 -10.56 -25.67 25.91
CA THR A 54 -9.98 -24.57 26.71
C THR A 54 -11.08 -23.64 27.22
N LYS A 55 -11.10 -23.40 28.53
CA LYS A 55 -12.12 -22.56 29.17
C LYS A 55 -11.95 -21.08 28.81
N VAL A 56 -13.06 -20.44 28.46
CA VAL A 56 -13.15 -19.02 28.12
C VAL A 56 -13.93 -18.29 29.20
N TYR A 57 -13.45 -17.11 29.57
CA TYR A 57 -13.94 -16.29 30.66
C TYR A 57 -14.27 -14.90 30.16
N SER A 58 -15.34 -14.31 30.70
CA SER A 58 -15.66 -12.91 30.38
C SER A 58 -14.68 -11.96 31.07
N ILE A 59 -14.30 -10.88 30.40
CA ILE A 59 -13.43 -9.84 30.96
C ILE A 59 -14.22 -8.98 31.95
N THR A 60 -15.43 -8.57 31.57
CA THR A 60 -16.34 -7.75 32.38
C THR A 60 -17.57 -8.55 32.80
N SER A 61 -18.25 -8.08 33.83
CA SER A 61 -19.53 -8.66 34.25
C SER A 61 -20.71 -8.12 33.44
N THR A 62 -21.81 -8.87 33.44
CA THR A 62 -23.11 -8.42 32.95
C THR A 62 -24.24 -9.13 33.67
N ASP A 63 -25.41 -8.50 33.70
CA ASP A 63 -26.65 -9.14 34.17
C ASP A 63 -27.45 -9.81 33.05
N SER A 64 -27.00 -9.70 31.80
CA SER A 64 -27.70 -10.27 30.65
C SER A 64 -26.73 -10.55 29.51
N ALA A 65 -26.09 -11.73 29.56
CA ALA A 65 -25.28 -12.22 28.46
C ALA A 65 -26.13 -12.47 27.21
N ILE A 66 -25.53 -12.34 26.03
CA ILE A 66 -26.20 -12.64 24.75
C ILE A 66 -25.47 -13.79 24.08
N CYS A 67 -26.16 -14.91 23.88
CA CYS A 67 -25.64 -16.07 23.18
C CYS A 67 -26.25 -16.17 21.78
N GLY A 68 -25.50 -16.69 20.83
CA GLY A 68 -26.01 -16.91 19.48
C GLY A 68 -25.06 -17.68 18.57
N GLY A 69 -25.38 -17.67 17.28
CA GLY A 69 -24.62 -18.40 16.25
C GLY A 69 -24.97 -19.88 16.17
N VAL A 70 -24.29 -20.56 15.25
CA VAL A 70 -24.39 -22.01 15.02
C VAL A 70 -22.99 -22.58 14.93
N ARG A 71 -22.74 -23.78 15.46
CA ARG A 71 -21.40 -24.38 15.45
C ARG A 71 -20.85 -24.40 14.01
N PRO A 72 -19.57 -24.04 13.80
CA PRO A 72 -18.56 -23.68 14.81
C PRO A 72 -18.52 -22.19 15.18
N ASN A 73 -19.49 -21.37 14.78
CA ASN A 73 -19.56 -19.92 14.99
C ASN A 73 -20.48 -19.51 16.15
N THR A 74 -20.65 -20.38 17.15
CA THR A 74 -21.36 -20.01 18.38
C THR A 74 -20.58 -18.97 19.15
N TYR A 75 -21.29 -18.06 19.80
CA TYR A 75 -20.69 -16.96 20.55
C TYR A 75 -21.44 -16.63 21.83
N VAL A 76 -20.71 -16.00 22.74
CA VAL A 76 -21.26 -15.26 23.88
C VAL A 76 -20.80 -13.81 23.76
N ARG A 77 -21.70 -12.86 24.04
CA ARG A 77 -21.41 -11.43 24.14
C ARG A 77 -21.70 -10.95 25.54
N VAL A 78 -20.75 -10.20 26.11
CA VAL A 78 -20.81 -9.58 27.42
C VAL A 78 -20.35 -8.14 27.28
N GLY A 79 -21.31 -7.19 27.33
CA GLY A 79 -21.06 -5.80 26.98
C GLY A 79 -20.50 -5.67 25.56
N ASP A 80 -19.37 -4.97 25.43
CA ASP A 80 -18.69 -4.75 24.15
C ASP A 80 -17.74 -5.91 23.76
N TYR A 81 -17.63 -6.94 24.58
CA TYR A 81 -16.78 -8.10 24.27
C TYR A 81 -17.59 -9.23 23.65
N CYS A 82 -17.07 -9.82 22.57
CA CYS A 82 -17.65 -11.00 21.96
C CYS A 82 -16.63 -12.12 21.84
N TYR A 83 -17.04 -13.30 22.28
CA TYR A 83 -16.24 -14.52 22.37
C TYR A 83 -16.84 -15.54 21.42
N ILE A 84 -16.14 -15.85 20.32
CA ILE A 84 -16.66 -16.65 19.21
C ILE A 84 -15.83 -17.93 19.07
N HIS A 85 -16.43 -18.96 18.48
CA HIS A 85 -15.88 -20.32 18.36
C HIS A 85 -15.83 -21.06 19.70
N ILE A 86 -16.89 -20.89 20.50
CA ILE A 86 -17.00 -21.52 21.82
C ILE A 86 -18.29 -22.33 21.98
N ASP A 87 -18.19 -23.46 22.69
CA ASP A 87 -19.32 -24.20 23.25
C ASP A 87 -19.83 -23.42 24.47
N THR A 88 -21.01 -22.82 24.34
CA THR A 88 -21.54 -21.88 25.33
C THR A 88 -21.98 -22.61 26.60
N LEU A 89 -21.53 -22.16 27.77
CA LEU A 89 -21.92 -22.69 29.08
C LEU A 89 -22.94 -21.81 29.82
N VAL A 90 -23.30 -20.69 29.21
CA VAL A 90 -24.33 -19.75 29.66
C VAL A 90 -25.40 -19.61 28.59
N SER A 91 -26.57 -19.10 28.98
CA SER A 91 -27.71 -18.81 28.11
C SER A 91 -27.91 -17.30 27.97
N THR A 92 -28.65 -16.90 26.93
CA THR A 92 -29.07 -15.50 26.79
C THR A 92 -29.91 -15.08 28.00
N GLY A 93 -29.54 -13.96 28.62
CA GLY A 93 -30.17 -13.42 29.83
C GLY A 93 -29.53 -13.86 31.14
N ASP A 94 -28.52 -14.74 31.12
CA ASP A 94 -27.79 -15.11 32.32
C ASP A 94 -26.89 -13.95 32.80
N SER A 95 -26.78 -13.77 34.11
CA SER A 95 -25.73 -12.96 34.73
C SER A 95 -24.39 -13.69 34.64
N VAL A 96 -23.31 -12.95 34.37
CA VAL A 96 -21.93 -13.44 34.27
C VAL A 96 -21.03 -12.56 35.10
N LEU A 97 -20.24 -13.15 35.99
CA LEU A 97 -19.18 -12.47 36.73
C LEU A 97 -17.85 -12.51 35.94
N GLY A 98 -17.40 -11.36 35.47
CA GLY A 98 -16.17 -11.22 34.68
C GLY A 98 -14.90 -11.04 35.51
N ILE A 99 -13.74 -11.25 34.90
CA ILE A 99 -12.42 -11.22 35.56
C ILE A 99 -12.17 -9.92 36.31
N LEU A 100 -12.49 -8.76 35.72
CA LEU A 100 -12.19 -7.45 36.32
C LEU A 100 -13.02 -7.15 37.58
N ASP A 101 -14.17 -7.79 37.73
CA ASP A 101 -15.06 -7.59 38.88
C ASP A 101 -14.87 -8.65 39.97
N THR A 102 -13.83 -9.48 39.82
CA THR A 102 -13.49 -10.52 40.80
C THR A 102 -12.47 -10.02 41.81
N ILE A 103 -12.86 -9.98 43.08
CA ILE A 103 -11.95 -9.71 44.21
C ILE A 103 -11.70 -10.98 45.01
N ASN A 104 -12.76 -11.71 45.37
CA ASN A 104 -12.71 -12.91 46.22
C ASN A 104 -13.46 -14.11 45.65
N THR A 105 -14.04 -13.99 44.46
CA THR A 105 -14.81 -15.04 43.79
C THR A 105 -14.17 -15.33 42.45
N PRO A 106 -13.99 -16.59 42.02
CA PRO A 106 -13.52 -16.89 40.68
C PRO A 106 -14.47 -16.33 39.61
N PRO A 107 -13.96 -15.86 38.46
CA PRO A 107 -14.82 -15.45 37.34
C PRO A 107 -15.53 -16.66 36.74
N ASP A 108 -16.69 -16.40 36.13
CA ASP A 108 -17.49 -17.42 35.48
C ASP A 108 -16.85 -17.87 34.16
N THR A 109 -16.94 -19.18 33.90
CA THR A 109 -16.59 -19.73 32.59
C THR A 109 -17.82 -19.62 31.69
N ILE A 110 -17.72 -18.81 30.63
CA ILE A 110 -18.82 -18.57 29.69
C ILE A 110 -18.90 -19.60 28.57
N GLY A 111 -17.79 -20.32 28.33
CA GLY A 111 -17.74 -21.35 27.32
C GLY A 111 -16.42 -22.10 27.27
N LYS A 112 -16.29 -22.96 26.28
CA LYS A 112 -15.04 -23.65 25.95
C LYS A 112 -14.74 -23.53 24.47
N VAL A 113 -13.48 -23.33 24.09
CA VAL A 113 -13.06 -23.31 22.68
C VAL A 113 -13.56 -24.56 21.96
N LEU A 114 -14.11 -24.40 20.76
CA LEU A 114 -14.55 -25.48 19.90
C LEU A 114 -13.41 -25.99 19.04
N ASP A 115 -13.51 -27.26 18.66
CA ASP A 115 -12.79 -27.79 17.50
C ASP A 115 -13.17 -26.97 16.26
N TYR A 116 -12.16 -26.40 15.60
CA TYR A 116 -12.33 -25.54 14.43
C TYR A 116 -11.54 -26.08 13.23
N PRO A 117 -12.14 -26.19 12.03
CA PRO A 117 -11.55 -26.91 10.88
C PRO A 117 -10.15 -26.51 10.43
N ASN A 118 -9.67 -25.33 10.81
CA ASN A 118 -8.37 -24.78 10.42
C ASN A 118 -7.49 -24.41 11.63
N GLY A 119 -7.72 -25.04 12.78
CA GLY A 119 -6.98 -24.81 14.02
C GLY A 119 -7.88 -24.18 15.09
N ASP A 120 -7.86 -24.78 16.27
CA ASP A 120 -8.67 -24.38 17.42
C ASP A 120 -8.19 -23.04 17.96
N HIS A 121 -9.14 -22.11 18.14
CA HIS A 121 -8.85 -20.78 18.65
C HIS A 121 -10.10 -20.14 19.24
N LEU A 122 -9.88 -19.13 20.07
CA LEU A 122 -10.91 -18.16 20.45
C LEU A 122 -10.82 -16.97 19.50
N HIS A 123 -11.90 -16.67 18.78
CA HIS A 123 -12.03 -15.40 18.08
C HIS A 123 -12.61 -14.36 19.05
N PHE A 124 -11.82 -13.33 19.36
CA PHE A 124 -12.13 -12.34 20.38
C PHE A 124 -12.30 -10.96 19.78
N GLN A 125 -13.49 -10.38 19.97
CA GLN A 125 -13.87 -9.09 19.41
C GLN A 125 -14.09 -8.06 20.51
N VAL A 126 -13.78 -6.81 20.19
CA VAL A 126 -14.11 -5.63 21.00
C VAL A 126 -14.93 -4.66 20.17
N GLY A 127 -16.06 -4.22 20.71
CA GLY A 127 -16.99 -3.27 20.09
C GLY A 127 -18.43 -3.76 20.11
N PRO A 128 -19.41 -2.86 19.88
CA PRO A 128 -20.82 -3.20 19.93
C PRO A 128 -21.23 -4.21 18.84
N ALA A 129 -22.43 -4.78 18.99
CA ALA A 129 -23.02 -5.62 17.96
C ALA A 129 -23.23 -4.82 16.66
N GLY A 130 -22.61 -5.27 15.57
CA GLY A 130 -22.65 -4.57 14.27
C GLY A 130 -21.50 -3.58 14.05
N GLY A 131 -20.61 -3.40 15.03
CA GLY A 131 -19.48 -2.49 14.97
C GLY A 131 -19.82 -1.04 15.35
N PRO A 132 -18.81 -0.16 15.47
CA PRO A 132 -17.43 -0.40 15.09
C PRO A 132 -16.68 -1.43 15.94
N TYR A 133 -15.71 -2.12 15.34
CA TYR A 133 -14.85 -3.07 16.05
C TYR A 133 -13.46 -2.46 16.22
N GLU A 134 -13.02 -2.35 17.47
CA GLU A 134 -11.71 -1.82 17.83
C GLU A 134 -10.66 -2.94 17.83
N ASN A 135 -9.39 -2.58 17.60
CA ASN A 135 -8.31 -3.55 17.64
C ASN A 135 -8.09 -3.99 19.10
N PRO A 136 -8.37 -5.26 19.47
CA PRO A 136 -8.25 -5.70 20.85
C PRO A 136 -6.84 -5.46 21.41
N LEU A 137 -5.81 -5.58 20.57
CA LEU A 137 -4.41 -5.41 21.00
C LEU A 137 -4.05 -3.98 21.42
N SER A 138 -4.85 -2.98 21.06
CA SER A 138 -4.67 -1.58 21.49
C SER A 138 -5.80 -1.03 22.36
N HIS A 139 -6.99 -1.67 22.35
CA HIS A 139 -8.15 -1.21 23.11
C HIS A 139 -7.86 -1.17 24.61
N ASN A 140 -8.09 -0.03 25.28
CA ASN A 140 -7.79 0.14 26.70
C ASN A 140 -6.39 -0.38 27.08
N GLY A 141 -5.39 -0.06 26.25
CA GLY A 141 -3.98 -0.44 26.36
C GLY A 141 -3.66 -1.92 26.11
N GLY A 142 -4.64 -2.71 25.67
CA GLY A 142 -4.46 -4.07 25.18
C GLY A 142 -4.41 -5.16 26.27
N PRO A 143 -4.34 -6.43 25.85
CA PRO A 143 -4.18 -7.56 26.76
C PRO A 143 -2.85 -7.48 27.52
N VAL A 144 -2.90 -7.75 28.82
CA VAL A 144 -1.74 -7.71 29.69
C VAL A 144 -0.61 -8.62 29.20
N GLY A 145 0.58 -8.02 29.05
CA GLY A 145 1.79 -8.74 28.64
C GLY A 145 1.82 -9.14 27.16
N TYR A 146 0.87 -8.71 26.33
CA TYR A 146 1.06 -8.78 24.88
C TYR A 146 2.33 -8.00 24.52
N ASP A 147 3.25 -8.69 23.87
CA ASP A 147 4.51 -8.14 23.39
C ASP A 147 4.80 -8.76 22.04
N ASP A 148 5.19 -7.91 21.10
CA ASP A 148 5.65 -8.32 19.78
C ASP A 148 6.93 -7.57 19.47
N THR A 149 7.92 -8.32 19.02
CA THR A 149 9.28 -7.89 18.69
C THR A 149 9.66 -8.28 17.26
N GLY A 150 8.77 -8.94 16.54
CA GLY A 150 9.00 -9.39 15.17
C GLY A 150 8.80 -8.26 14.19
N ASN A 151 9.80 -7.98 13.36
CA ASN A 151 9.56 -7.05 12.25
C ASN A 151 8.64 -7.71 11.22
N PRO A 152 7.73 -6.95 10.59
CA PRO A 152 7.05 -7.40 9.40
C PRO A 152 8.01 -7.78 8.27
N THR A 153 7.51 -8.46 7.25
CA THR A 153 8.18 -8.62 5.95
C THR A 153 7.41 -7.85 4.88
N VAL A 154 8.11 -7.35 3.87
CA VAL A 154 7.52 -6.55 2.80
C VAL A 154 8.24 -6.79 1.47
N SER A 155 7.49 -6.82 0.39
CA SER A 155 8.00 -6.75 -1.00
C SER A 155 7.02 -5.94 -1.85
N ILE A 156 7.51 -5.33 -2.94
CA ILE A 156 6.75 -4.32 -3.71
C ILE A 156 6.71 -4.68 -5.20
N ASP A 157 5.55 -4.46 -5.83
CA ASP A 157 5.41 -4.38 -7.28
C ASP A 157 4.40 -3.29 -7.70
N PHE A 158 4.32 -3.04 -9.01
CA PHE A 158 3.63 -1.88 -9.60
C PHE A 158 2.57 -2.31 -10.59
N TRP A 159 1.44 -1.61 -10.59
CA TRP A 159 0.27 -1.94 -11.38
C TRP A 159 -0.33 -0.68 -12.00
N ARG A 160 -1.04 -0.83 -13.11
CA ARG A 160 -1.82 0.27 -13.68
C ARG A 160 -2.99 0.60 -12.76
N GLN A 161 -3.25 1.89 -12.53
CA GLN A 161 -4.40 2.34 -11.75
C GLN A 161 -5.70 1.68 -12.21
N GLY A 162 -6.48 1.14 -11.27
CA GLY A 162 -7.70 0.37 -11.54
C GLY A 162 -7.48 -1.14 -11.63
N SER A 163 -6.26 -1.62 -11.37
CA SER A 163 -5.96 -3.06 -11.29
C SER A 163 -6.59 -3.75 -10.08
N GLU A 164 -7.18 -2.99 -9.15
CA GLU A 164 -8.03 -3.49 -8.09
C GLU A 164 -9.40 -3.96 -8.60
N GLY A 165 -9.75 -3.64 -9.86
CA GLY A 165 -10.98 -4.04 -10.52
C GLY A 165 -10.88 -5.39 -11.25
N ASP A 166 -11.73 -5.61 -12.26
CA ASP A 166 -11.81 -6.91 -12.93
C ASP A 166 -10.58 -7.30 -13.76
N THR A 167 -9.79 -6.31 -14.16
CA THR A 167 -8.63 -6.49 -15.04
C THR A 167 -7.41 -5.91 -14.35
N ALA A 168 -6.40 -6.74 -14.13
CA ALA A 168 -5.13 -6.29 -13.60
C ALA A 168 -4.07 -6.20 -14.69
N GLN A 169 -3.27 -5.13 -14.64
CA GLN A 169 -2.13 -4.93 -15.53
C GLN A 169 -0.89 -4.59 -14.70
N GLN A 170 -0.02 -5.58 -14.52
CA GLN A 170 1.26 -5.34 -13.87
C GLN A 170 2.17 -4.50 -14.77
N LEU A 171 2.91 -3.57 -14.16
CA LEU A 171 3.92 -2.76 -14.81
C LEU A 171 5.29 -3.33 -14.47
N VAL A 172 6.05 -3.68 -15.52
CA VAL A 172 7.39 -4.27 -15.39
C VAL A 172 8.36 -3.44 -16.23
N GLY A 173 9.48 -3.05 -15.62
CA GLY A 173 10.48 -2.19 -16.25
C GLY A 173 10.14 -0.72 -16.08
N VAL A 174 9.50 -0.14 -17.09
CA VAL A 174 9.18 1.30 -17.12
C VAL A 174 7.79 1.55 -16.55
N LEU A 175 7.66 2.59 -15.73
CA LEU A 175 6.41 3.07 -15.15
C LEU A 175 5.97 4.35 -15.86
N ASP A 176 4.66 4.49 -16.08
CA ASP A 176 4.08 5.66 -16.72
C ASP A 176 2.64 5.89 -16.21
N GLY A 177 2.15 7.12 -16.36
CA GLY A 177 0.79 7.52 -15.98
C GLY A 177 0.48 7.30 -14.50
N LYS A 178 -0.72 6.76 -14.23
CA LYS A 178 -1.21 6.48 -12.88
C LYS A 178 -0.88 5.05 -12.48
N VAL A 179 -0.20 4.90 -11.35
CA VAL A 179 0.38 3.65 -10.87
C VAL A 179 -0.13 3.32 -9.48
N ASP A 180 -0.57 2.09 -9.27
CA ASP A 180 -0.80 1.54 -7.94
C ASP A 180 0.46 0.81 -7.46
N ILE A 181 0.80 1.05 -6.20
CA ILE A 181 1.89 0.35 -5.53
C ILE A 181 1.24 -0.76 -4.74
N ARG A 182 1.63 -2.01 -5.00
CA ARG A 182 1.14 -3.16 -4.25
C ARG A 182 2.25 -3.71 -3.38
N ALA A 183 1.93 -3.99 -2.12
CA ALA A 183 2.85 -4.49 -1.12
C ALA A 183 2.42 -5.89 -0.66
N CYS A 184 3.29 -6.88 -0.80
CA CYS A 184 3.09 -8.19 -0.20
C CYS A 184 3.72 -8.17 1.20
N CYS A 185 2.87 -8.14 2.24
CA CYS A 185 3.31 -7.96 3.61
C CYS A 185 2.82 -9.07 4.55
N GLN A 186 3.59 -9.34 5.59
CA GLN A 186 3.24 -10.25 6.67
C GLN A 186 3.81 -9.72 7.98
N ASP A 187 2.98 -9.69 9.01
CA ASP A 187 3.47 -9.54 10.37
C ASP A 187 4.01 -10.90 10.85
N THR A 188 5.25 -10.93 11.33
CA THR A 188 5.89 -12.19 11.73
C THR A 188 5.43 -12.67 13.10
N GLN A 189 4.81 -11.80 13.92
CA GLN A 189 4.20 -12.06 15.23
C GLN A 189 5.03 -12.97 16.15
N THR A 190 5.63 -12.40 17.18
CA THR A 190 6.45 -13.15 18.15
C THR A 190 5.73 -13.48 19.45
N SER A 191 4.54 -12.90 19.69
CA SER A 191 3.82 -13.12 20.95
C SER A 191 3.38 -14.58 21.12
N GLY A 192 3.64 -15.15 22.30
CA GLY A 192 3.06 -16.42 22.74
C GLY A 192 3.49 -17.70 22.00
N GLY A 193 4.46 -17.64 21.08
CA GLY A 193 5.15 -18.82 20.54
C GLY A 193 4.42 -19.59 19.43
N VAL A 194 4.38 -18.98 18.22
CA VAL A 194 3.95 -19.45 16.87
C VAL A 194 2.44 -19.41 16.50
N ASN A 195 2.07 -18.53 15.56
CA ASN A 195 1.86 -18.84 14.13
C ASN A 195 1.76 -17.55 13.29
N ASN A 196 2.25 -17.65 12.07
CA ASN A 196 2.79 -16.61 11.18
C ASN A 196 1.78 -16.17 10.11
N THR A 197 0.54 -15.88 10.50
CA THR A 197 -0.57 -15.63 9.54
C THR A 197 -1.22 -14.25 9.65
N SER A 198 -0.67 -13.35 10.48
CA SER A 198 -1.21 -12.01 10.71
C SER A 198 -0.78 -11.01 9.64
N GLY A 199 -1.69 -10.12 9.31
CA GLY A 199 -1.42 -8.94 8.51
C GLY A 199 -0.79 -7.84 9.33
N VAL A 200 -0.29 -6.84 8.61
CA VAL A 200 0.36 -5.67 9.21
C VAL A 200 -0.68 -4.69 9.75
N TYR A 201 -0.32 -3.94 10.78
CA TYR A 201 -1.18 -2.95 11.41
C TYR A 201 -1.24 -1.64 10.61
N LYS A 202 -0.13 -1.22 10.01
CA LYS A 202 0.02 0.07 9.33
C LYS A 202 0.94 -0.05 8.11
N LEU A 203 0.59 0.68 7.03
CA LEU A 203 1.41 0.81 5.82
C LEU A 203 1.63 2.28 5.46
N GLU A 204 2.84 2.57 5.00
CA GLU A 204 3.23 3.85 4.45
C GLU A 204 4.01 3.67 3.15
N TRP A 205 3.97 4.65 2.25
CA TRP A 205 4.84 4.66 1.08
C TRP A 205 5.45 6.04 0.82
N SER A 206 6.59 6.07 0.14
CA SER A 206 7.27 7.28 -0.32
C SER A 206 7.97 7.07 -1.65
N VAL A 207 8.23 8.18 -2.34
CA VAL A 207 9.00 8.23 -3.58
C VAL A 207 10.11 9.24 -3.43
N ARG A 208 11.33 8.86 -3.79
CA ARG A 208 12.51 9.72 -3.76
C ARG A 208 13.18 9.78 -5.13
N ASP A 209 13.38 10.98 -5.62
CA ASP A 209 14.16 11.26 -6.84
C ASP A 209 15.64 10.94 -6.60
N THR A 210 16.28 10.23 -7.54
CA THR A 210 17.69 9.83 -7.43
C THR A 210 18.68 10.97 -7.69
N ILE A 211 18.27 11.99 -8.44
CA ILE A 211 19.10 13.14 -8.83
C ILE A 211 18.98 14.24 -7.79
N THR A 212 17.75 14.71 -7.54
CA THR A 212 17.51 15.84 -6.61
C THR A 212 17.53 15.41 -5.15
N SER A 213 17.32 14.12 -4.87
CA SER A 213 17.03 13.58 -3.53
C SER A 213 15.73 14.07 -2.90
N ASP A 214 14.89 14.80 -3.64
CA ASP A 214 13.57 15.23 -3.17
C ASP A 214 12.69 14.00 -2.90
N THR A 215 11.91 14.07 -1.82
CA THR A 215 11.07 12.95 -1.35
C THR A 215 9.63 13.40 -1.19
N VAL A 216 8.71 12.63 -1.74
CA VAL A 216 7.27 12.70 -1.46
C VAL A 216 6.92 11.60 -0.47
N GLY A 217 6.30 11.96 0.65
CA GLY A 217 5.96 11.04 1.74
C GLY A 217 6.99 11.05 2.90
N PRO A 218 6.91 10.08 3.83
CA PRO A 218 5.99 8.94 3.83
C PRO A 218 4.52 9.37 3.94
N ILE A 219 3.66 8.67 3.20
CA ILE A 219 2.20 8.86 3.24
C ILE A 219 1.62 7.62 3.93
N GLN A 220 1.02 7.80 5.11
CA GLN A 220 0.27 6.73 5.77
C GLN A 220 -1.04 6.46 5.04
N THR A 221 -1.18 5.24 4.55
CA THR A 221 -2.30 4.83 3.71
C THR A 221 -3.26 3.88 4.42
N ILE A 222 -2.74 2.81 5.02
CA ILE A 222 -3.55 1.82 5.72
C ILE A 222 -3.18 1.84 7.21
N ILE A 223 -4.17 1.78 8.08
CA ILE A 223 -4.01 1.57 9.52
C ILE A 223 -5.26 0.88 10.08
N PHE A 224 -5.10 -0.06 11.01
CA PHE A 224 -6.20 -0.86 11.58
C PHE A 224 -6.42 -0.64 13.09
N PRO A 225 -6.69 0.58 13.57
CA PRO A 225 -7.11 0.80 14.96
C PRO A 225 -8.55 0.33 15.18
N GLN A 226 -9.34 0.32 14.09
CA GLN A 226 -10.76 -0.01 14.05
C GLN A 226 -11.11 -0.53 12.66
N VAL A 227 -12.12 -1.39 12.56
CA VAL A 227 -12.81 -1.76 11.33
C VAL A 227 -14.32 -1.72 11.56
N GLN A 228 -15.09 -1.54 10.49
CA GLN A 228 -16.55 -1.32 10.52
C GLN A 228 -16.98 -0.05 11.27
N PRO A 229 -17.90 0.71 10.66
CA PRO A 229 -17.71 1.10 9.25
C PRO A 229 -16.20 1.45 9.04
N PRO A 230 -15.55 1.10 7.91
CA PRO A 230 -16.11 0.81 6.59
C PRO A 230 -16.73 -0.56 6.47
N ASN A 231 -17.74 -0.68 5.60
CA ASN A 231 -18.49 -1.89 5.33
C ASN A 231 -17.65 -3.00 4.69
N ASN A 232 -18.03 -4.26 4.93
CA ASN A 232 -17.59 -5.41 4.14
C ASN A 232 -17.95 -5.21 2.65
N GLY A 233 -17.46 -6.10 1.79
CA GLY A 233 -17.70 -6.06 0.35
C GLY A 233 -16.59 -5.32 -0.38
N ASP A 234 -16.91 -4.81 -1.56
CA ASP A 234 -15.95 -4.24 -2.53
C ASP A 234 -14.93 -3.26 -1.93
N PRO A 235 -15.23 -2.41 -0.92
CA PRO A 235 -14.19 -1.55 -0.32
C PRO A 235 -13.00 -2.32 0.27
N VAL A 236 -13.18 -3.57 0.69
CA VAL A 236 -12.09 -4.43 1.18
C VAL A 236 -11.11 -4.77 0.04
N LEU A 237 -11.59 -4.84 -1.21
CA LEU A 237 -10.77 -5.12 -2.39
C LEU A 237 -9.95 -3.90 -2.85
N LEU A 238 -10.26 -2.70 -2.33
CA LEU A 238 -9.39 -1.54 -2.44
C LEU A 238 -8.25 -1.57 -1.41
N VAL A 239 -8.37 -2.36 -0.34
CA VAL A 239 -7.25 -2.60 0.59
C VAL A 239 -6.43 -3.79 0.14
N TYR A 240 -7.09 -4.87 -0.29
CA TYR A 240 -6.46 -6.14 -0.64
C TYR A 240 -6.62 -6.47 -2.12
N ASP A 241 -5.54 -6.88 -2.77
CA ASP A 241 -5.58 -7.32 -4.16
C ASP A 241 -6.52 -8.52 -4.34
N ARG A 242 -7.56 -8.30 -5.15
CA ARG A 242 -8.56 -9.32 -5.46
C ARG A 242 -8.01 -10.48 -6.29
N HIS A 243 -7.02 -10.25 -7.14
CA HIS A 243 -6.41 -11.28 -7.97
C HIS A 243 -5.53 -12.23 -7.19
N ASN A 244 -5.07 -11.79 -6.01
CA ASN A 244 -4.29 -12.59 -5.07
C ASN A 244 -4.95 -12.60 -3.67
N TYR A 245 -6.27 -12.53 -3.63
CA TYR A 245 -7.02 -12.47 -2.38
C TYR A 245 -6.84 -13.77 -1.60
N ARG A 246 -6.48 -13.64 -0.33
CA ARG A 246 -6.22 -14.75 0.59
C ARG A 246 -6.67 -14.39 1.98
N THR A 247 -6.96 -15.41 2.79
CA THR A 247 -7.49 -15.25 4.16
C THR A 247 -6.46 -15.56 5.24
N ALA A 248 -5.19 -15.69 4.85
CA ALA A 248 -4.05 -15.91 5.73
C ALA A 248 -2.84 -15.20 5.12
N SER A 249 -1.95 -14.67 5.97
CA SER A 249 -0.80 -13.91 5.53
C SER A 249 0.23 -14.76 4.74
N PRO A 250 1.15 -14.16 3.96
CA PRO A 250 1.24 -12.73 3.69
C PRO A 250 -0.05 -12.21 3.04
N PHE A 251 -0.29 -10.91 2.98
CA PHE A 251 -1.40 -10.32 2.24
C PHE A 251 -0.85 -9.37 1.19
N TYR A 252 -1.61 -9.17 0.11
CA TYR A 252 -1.27 -8.22 -0.95
C TYR A 252 -2.11 -6.97 -0.76
N TYR A 253 -1.48 -5.90 -0.29
CA TYR A 253 -2.12 -4.62 -0.01
C TYR A 253 -1.93 -3.66 -1.18
N TRP A 254 -2.95 -2.89 -1.53
CA TRP A 254 -2.78 -1.71 -2.38
C TRP A 254 -2.27 -0.56 -1.52
N ALA A 255 -0.95 -0.40 -1.46
CA ALA A 255 -0.28 0.56 -0.59
C ALA A 255 -0.59 2.01 -0.95
N THR A 256 -1.03 2.30 -2.18
CA THR A 256 -1.50 3.64 -2.59
C THR A 256 -2.88 3.97 -2.01
N ASN A 257 -3.76 2.98 -1.87
CA ASN A 257 -5.14 3.14 -1.40
C ASN A 257 -5.19 3.45 0.08
N ARG A 258 -6.10 4.36 0.46
CA ARG A 258 -6.10 4.96 1.80
C ARG A 258 -7.36 4.68 2.57
N ILE A 259 -7.21 4.39 3.86
CA ILE A 259 -8.32 4.39 4.82
C ILE A 259 -8.38 5.77 5.47
N VAL A 260 -9.40 6.57 5.14
CA VAL A 260 -9.64 7.91 5.70
C VAL A 260 -11.05 7.95 6.28
N ASN A 261 -11.19 8.42 7.52
CA ASN A 261 -12.50 8.54 8.18
C ASN A 261 -13.34 7.27 8.01
N ASN A 262 -12.70 6.11 8.19
CA ASN A 262 -13.37 4.82 8.08
C ASN A 262 -13.99 4.54 6.69
N GLN A 263 -13.43 5.11 5.62
CA GLN A 263 -13.76 4.82 4.23
C GLN A 263 -12.47 4.46 3.48
N VAL A 264 -12.58 3.54 2.54
CA VAL A 264 -11.45 3.19 1.66
C VAL A 264 -11.55 4.01 0.39
N GLU A 265 -10.48 4.73 0.08
CA GLU A 265 -10.35 5.55 -1.13
C GLU A 265 -9.42 4.86 -2.12
N ASP A 266 -9.89 4.74 -3.37
CA ASP A 266 -9.07 4.45 -4.55
C ASP A 266 -8.14 5.64 -4.81
N ARG A 267 -6.84 5.38 -4.78
CA ARG A 267 -5.73 6.32 -4.87
C ARG A 267 -4.60 5.68 -5.63
N TYR A 268 -3.77 6.52 -6.22
CA TYR A 268 -2.66 6.11 -7.06
C TYR A 268 -1.50 7.05 -6.84
N TRP A 269 -0.35 6.66 -7.37
CA TRP A 269 0.73 7.59 -7.66
C TRP A 269 0.62 8.06 -9.11
N ASN A 270 0.34 9.34 -9.32
CA ASN A 270 0.38 9.91 -10.67
C ASN A 270 1.83 10.28 -11.02
N THR A 271 2.52 9.38 -11.73
CA THR A 271 3.88 9.65 -12.23
C THR A 271 3.90 10.82 -13.23
N LYS A 272 2.76 11.15 -13.83
CA LYS A 272 2.61 12.30 -14.74
C LYS A 272 2.10 13.55 -14.03
N GLN A 273 2.11 13.63 -12.70
CA GLN A 273 1.53 14.75 -11.97
C GLN A 273 2.13 16.10 -12.39
N LYS A 274 1.28 17.12 -12.62
CA LYS A 274 1.72 18.50 -12.85
C LYS A 274 2.21 19.18 -11.58
N LEU A 275 3.36 19.84 -11.66
CA LEU A 275 3.98 20.55 -10.55
C LEU A 275 3.03 21.62 -9.98
N GLY A 276 2.87 21.61 -8.65
CA GLY A 276 2.00 22.56 -7.94
C GLY A 276 0.50 22.35 -8.13
N GLN A 277 0.08 21.26 -8.79
CA GLN A 277 -1.33 20.91 -8.99
C GLN A 277 -1.75 19.68 -8.17
N PRO A 278 -3.06 19.47 -7.96
CA PRO A 278 -3.57 18.24 -7.36
C PRO A 278 -3.12 17.00 -8.14
N ASP A 279 -3.07 15.86 -7.45
CA ASP A 279 -2.59 14.58 -7.99
C ASP A 279 -3.35 14.07 -9.22
N SER A 280 -4.58 14.55 -9.42
CA SER A 280 -5.42 14.21 -10.57
C SER A 280 -5.09 14.95 -11.87
N VAL A 281 -4.16 15.93 -11.84
CA VAL A 281 -3.84 16.79 -12.98
C VAL A 281 -2.50 16.37 -13.59
N ASP A 282 -2.54 15.97 -14.85
CA ASP A 282 -1.35 15.53 -15.59
C ASP A 282 -0.56 16.72 -16.15
N ALA A 283 0.75 16.57 -16.21
CA ALA A 283 1.66 17.46 -16.91
C ALA A 283 1.62 17.19 -18.41
N ASP A 284 1.80 18.24 -19.21
CA ASP A 284 1.87 18.13 -20.66
C ASP A 284 3.30 17.89 -21.16
N SER A 285 4.32 18.20 -20.36
CA SER A 285 5.75 17.99 -20.68
C SER A 285 6.58 17.83 -19.40
N ILE A 286 7.83 17.36 -19.59
CA ILE A 286 8.79 17.11 -18.52
C ILE A 286 9.09 18.36 -17.66
N GLU A 287 9.04 19.56 -18.23
CA GLU A 287 9.35 20.81 -17.49
C GLU A 287 8.24 21.25 -16.53
N ASP A 288 7.01 20.79 -16.79
CA ASP A 288 5.86 21.04 -15.94
C ASP A 288 5.60 19.85 -14.98
N ALA A 289 6.39 18.78 -15.08
CA ALA A 289 6.19 17.54 -14.34
C ALA A 289 6.75 17.65 -12.92
N LYS A 290 5.97 17.17 -11.95
CA LYS A 290 6.43 16.97 -10.58
C LYS A 290 7.37 15.78 -10.46
N PHE A 291 7.14 14.75 -11.27
CA PHE A 291 8.03 13.61 -11.42
C PHE A 291 8.50 13.59 -12.88
N PRO A 292 9.60 14.30 -13.20
CA PRO A 292 10.24 14.21 -14.51
C PRO A 292 10.66 12.79 -14.84
N ASP A 293 10.88 12.50 -16.13
CA ASP A 293 11.36 11.19 -16.54
C ASP A 293 12.76 10.92 -15.98
N GLY A 294 12.99 9.67 -15.58
CA GLY A 294 14.21 9.29 -14.87
C GLY A 294 14.00 8.24 -13.78
N PHE A 295 14.96 8.14 -12.88
CA PHE A 295 15.01 7.07 -11.87
C PHE A 295 14.56 7.55 -10.49
N PHE A 296 13.71 6.75 -9.86
CA PHE A 296 13.17 7.03 -8.52
C PHE A 296 13.28 5.80 -7.62
N TYR A 297 13.53 6.01 -6.34
CA TYR A 297 13.32 4.98 -5.32
C TYR A 297 11.89 5.05 -4.82
N VAL A 298 11.14 3.96 -4.96
CA VAL A 298 9.84 3.78 -4.30
C VAL A 298 10.04 2.91 -3.08
N LYS A 299 9.61 3.40 -1.93
CA LYS A 299 9.74 2.72 -0.65
C LYS A 299 8.37 2.46 -0.05
N VAL A 300 8.14 1.26 0.47
CA VAL A 300 6.99 0.92 1.32
C VAL A 300 7.50 0.51 2.69
N LEU A 301 6.88 1.04 3.75
CA LEU A 301 7.13 0.67 5.13
C LEU A 301 5.91 -0.04 5.69
N ALA A 302 6.14 -1.17 6.34
CA ALA A 302 5.12 -1.97 7.00
C ALA A 302 5.40 -2.04 8.49
N TYR A 303 4.36 -1.89 9.31
CA TYR A 303 4.46 -1.90 10.77
C TYR A 303 3.48 -2.89 11.38
N ASP A 304 3.89 -3.56 12.44
CA ASP A 304 2.98 -4.23 13.36
C ASP A 304 2.33 -3.23 14.33
N ILE A 305 1.53 -3.73 15.28
CA ILE A 305 0.85 -2.87 16.27
C ILE A 305 1.80 -2.37 17.37
N SER A 306 2.94 -3.02 17.56
CA SER A 306 3.98 -2.64 18.52
C SER A 306 4.99 -1.63 17.92
N ASP A 307 4.72 -1.14 16.71
CA ASP A 307 5.57 -0.25 15.91
C ASP A 307 6.92 -0.88 15.49
N ASN A 308 7.07 -2.21 15.53
CA ASN A 308 8.16 -2.88 14.80
C ASN A 308 7.91 -2.72 13.31
N ALA A 309 8.98 -2.54 12.54
CA ALA A 309 8.87 -2.15 11.14
C ALA A 309 9.92 -2.78 10.26
N ASP A 310 9.54 -3.03 9.02
CA ASP A 310 10.46 -3.30 7.93
C ASP A 310 10.04 -2.52 6.67
N SER A 311 10.95 -2.42 5.72
CA SER A 311 10.71 -1.67 4.49
C SER A 311 11.41 -2.27 3.29
N GLU A 312 10.77 -2.18 2.13
CA GLU A 312 11.38 -2.52 0.84
C GLU A 312 11.55 -1.23 0.01
N SER A 313 12.60 -1.16 -0.79
CA SER A 313 12.89 0.00 -1.63
C SER A 313 13.34 -0.44 -3.02
N VAL A 314 12.52 -0.14 -4.02
CA VAL A 314 12.77 -0.54 -5.41
C VAL A 314 13.15 0.68 -6.24
N LEU A 315 14.21 0.55 -7.04
CA LEU A 315 14.57 1.54 -8.07
C LEU A 315 13.67 1.33 -9.29
N VAL A 316 12.96 2.36 -9.72
CA VAL A 316 12.07 2.35 -10.88
C VAL A 316 12.48 3.40 -11.90
N HIS A 317 12.13 3.17 -13.17
CA HIS A 317 12.31 4.12 -14.26
C HIS A 317 10.95 4.68 -14.68
N ILE A 318 10.80 5.99 -14.66
CA ILE A 318 9.62 6.71 -15.14
C ILE A 318 9.91 7.27 -16.54
N ASP A 319 8.98 7.07 -17.47
CA ASP A 319 9.05 7.55 -18.87
C ASP A 319 7.64 7.93 -19.35
N ASN A 320 7.25 9.19 -19.09
CA ASN A 320 5.93 9.73 -19.37
C ASN A 320 5.87 10.61 -20.61
N PHE A 321 7.01 11.18 -21.02
CA PHE A 321 7.08 12.24 -22.00
C PHE A 321 7.89 11.81 -23.21
N ALA A 322 7.32 12.06 -24.39
CA ALA A 322 8.11 11.95 -25.61
C ALA A 322 9.05 13.17 -25.70
N PRO A 323 10.31 12.98 -26.12
CA PRO A 323 11.24 14.09 -26.34
C PRO A 323 10.65 15.14 -27.28
N ARG A 324 10.66 16.40 -26.86
CA ARG A 324 10.16 17.55 -27.64
C ARG A 324 11.29 18.41 -28.13
N VAL A 325 11.21 18.84 -29.39
CA VAL A 325 12.14 19.82 -29.93
C VAL A 325 11.95 21.17 -29.23
N LYS A 326 12.99 21.65 -28.55
CA LYS A 326 13.05 22.95 -27.87
C LYS A 326 13.58 24.04 -28.76
N GLN A 327 14.61 23.73 -29.52
CA GLN A 327 15.31 24.68 -30.35
C GLN A 327 15.85 23.97 -31.58
N THR A 328 15.82 24.67 -32.70
CA THR A 328 16.39 24.19 -33.95
C THR A 328 17.35 25.20 -34.53
N TYR A 329 18.27 24.68 -35.31
CA TYR A 329 18.99 25.43 -36.30
C TYR A 329 18.96 24.67 -37.62
N PRO A 330 18.50 25.29 -38.71
CA PRO A 330 17.92 26.64 -38.78
C PRO A 330 16.62 26.74 -37.98
N SER A 331 16.35 27.91 -37.41
CA SER A 331 15.06 28.17 -36.75
C SER A 331 13.96 28.44 -37.78
N ASP A 332 12.70 28.43 -37.36
CA ASP A 332 11.52 28.65 -38.21
C ASP A 332 11.52 29.99 -38.97
N TRP A 333 12.38 30.93 -38.57
CA TRP A 333 12.54 32.24 -39.21
C TRP A 333 13.54 32.25 -40.38
N PHE A 334 14.25 31.15 -40.62
CA PHE A 334 15.18 31.07 -41.75
C PHE A 334 14.42 30.88 -43.06
N ALA A 335 14.48 31.88 -43.93
CA ALA A 335 13.94 31.78 -45.29
C ALA A 335 14.76 30.82 -46.19
N PHE A 336 16.08 30.73 -45.94
CA PHE A 336 17.01 29.87 -46.67
C PHE A 336 18.17 29.45 -45.76
N VAL A 337 18.59 28.18 -45.85
CA VAL A 337 19.85 27.72 -45.25
C VAL A 337 21.00 28.03 -46.22
N PRO A 338 22.08 28.71 -45.80
CA PRO A 338 23.20 28.99 -46.69
C PRO A 338 23.73 27.71 -47.35
N THR A 339 23.90 27.71 -48.68
CA THR A 339 24.29 26.51 -49.45
C THR A 339 25.65 25.91 -49.09
N LYS A 340 26.48 26.66 -48.34
CA LYS A 340 27.79 26.22 -47.82
C LYS A 340 27.71 25.70 -46.38
N GLN A 341 26.57 25.84 -45.73
CA GLN A 341 26.32 25.35 -44.40
C GLN A 341 25.73 23.95 -44.51
N HIS A 342 26.36 22.96 -43.89
CA HIS A 342 25.92 21.57 -44.01
C HIS A 342 25.41 21.02 -42.67
N LYS A 343 25.44 21.85 -41.62
CA LYS A 343 25.12 21.48 -40.24
C LYS A 343 23.77 22.04 -39.85
N ILE A 344 22.92 21.14 -39.39
CA ILE A 344 21.68 21.48 -38.69
C ILE A 344 21.70 20.82 -37.32
N TRP A 345 20.92 21.35 -36.41
CA TRP A 345 20.77 20.73 -35.10
C TRP A 345 19.41 20.99 -34.50
N CYS A 346 19.02 20.11 -33.59
CA CYS A 346 17.85 20.27 -32.74
C CYS A 346 18.21 19.92 -31.30
N CYS A 347 17.77 20.77 -30.37
CA CYS A 347 17.82 20.50 -28.93
C CYS A 347 16.48 19.92 -28.51
N PHE A 348 16.50 18.90 -27.66
CA PHE A 348 15.32 18.23 -27.13
C PHE A 348 15.09 18.57 -25.66
N SER A 349 13.88 18.28 -25.16
CA SER A 349 13.51 18.43 -23.75
C SER A 349 14.21 17.45 -22.83
N GLU A 350 14.63 16.31 -23.36
CA GLU A 350 15.20 15.19 -22.62
C GLU A 350 16.08 14.31 -23.51
N ALA A 351 16.72 13.33 -22.89
CA ALA A 351 17.59 12.41 -23.61
C ALA A 351 16.78 11.52 -24.58
N MET A 352 17.26 11.39 -25.82
CA MET A 352 16.71 10.43 -26.78
C MET A 352 17.40 9.07 -26.67
N ASP A 353 16.68 7.99 -26.99
CA ASP A 353 17.29 6.68 -27.23
C ASP A 353 18.20 6.72 -28.46
N THR A 354 19.50 6.78 -28.22
CA THR A 354 20.53 6.87 -29.26
C THR A 354 20.67 5.60 -30.10
N THR A 355 20.16 4.45 -29.64
CA THR A 355 20.29 3.17 -30.36
C THR A 355 19.47 3.13 -31.65
N THR A 356 18.45 3.99 -31.76
CA THR A 356 17.58 4.10 -32.93
C THR A 356 17.93 5.27 -33.85
N LEU A 357 18.90 6.11 -33.49
CA LEU A 357 19.29 7.30 -34.27
C LEU A 357 20.13 6.90 -35.48
N THR A 358 19.46 6.63 -36.60
CA THR A 358 20.08 6.28 -37.89
C THR A 358 19.57 7.18 -39.01
N ALA A 359 20.31 7.24 -40.11
CA ALA A 359 19.89 7.97 -41.31
C ALA A 359 18.65 7.35 -42.00
N GLU A 360 18.23 6.15 -41.60
CA GLU A 360 16.99 5.51 -42.07
C GLU A 360 15.77 6.03 -41.29
N ASN A 361 15.96 6.26 -39.99
CA ASN A 361 14.89 6.69 -39.07
C ASN A 361 14.71 8.22 -39.06
N ILE A 362 15.70 8.98 -39.53
CA ILE A 362 15.67 10.44 -39.57
C ILE A 362 15.59 10.91 -41.02
N LYS A 363 14.65 11.80 -41.32
CA LYS A 363 14.50 12.40 -42.64
C LYS A 363 14.53 13.92 -42.53
N ILE A 364 15.30 14.55 -43.43
CA ILE A 364 15.35 16.00 -43.56
C ILE A 364 14.74 16.34 -44.91
N GLN A 365 13.68 17.15 -44.89
CA GLN A 365 12.91 17.50 -46.08
C GLN A 365 12.74 19.00 -46.23
N SER A 366 12.72 19.46 -47.47
CA SER A 366 12.26 20.82 -47.82
C SER A 366 10.75 20.95 -47.58
N LEU A 367 10.32 22.05 -46.96
CA LEU A 367 8.90 22.41 -46.82
C LEU A 367 8.28 22.96 -48.12
N LYS A 368 9.10 23.27 -49.14
CA LYS A 368 8.60 23.68 -50.46
C LYS A 368 8.10 22.45 -51.22
N SER A 369 7.19 22.69 -52.16
CA SER A 369 6.50 21.68 -52.99
C SER A 369 7.40 20.81 -53.88
N ASP A 370 8.73 20.94 -53.75
CA ASP A 370 9.75 20.17 -54.45
C ASP A 370 10.23 18.93 -53.66
N SER A 371 9.85 18.79 -52.38
CA SER A 371 10.01 17.59 -51.52
C SER A 371 11.36 16.88 -51.64
N PHE A 372 12.46 17.62 -51.69
CA PHE A 372 13.80 17.03 -51.66
C PHE A 372 14.09 16.41 -50.29
N ASN A 373 14.54 15.16 -50.28
CA ASN A 373 15.17 14.54 -49.12
C ASN A 373 16.67 14.85 -49.17
N TYR A 374 17.22 15.46 -48.11
CA TYR A 374 18.66 15.67 -47.99
C TYR A 374 19.31 14.41 -47.41
N ILE A 375 20.45 13.99 -47.98
CA ILE A 375 21.15 12.79 -47.52
C ILE A 375 21.93 13.16 -46.27
N ILE A 376 21.63 12.48 -45.16
CA ILE A 376 22.37 12.62 -43.90
C ILE A 376 23.71 11.91 -44.05
N THR A 377 24.80 12.66 -43.92
CA THR A 377 26.17 12.14 -44.02
C THR A 377 26.79 11.85 -42.66
N ASN A 378 26.28 12.51 -41.60
CA ASN A 378 26.78 12.32 -40.24
C ASN A 378 25.67 12.61 -39.22
N ILE A 379 25.63 11.81 -38.15
CA ILE A 379 24.74 11.97 -37.00
C ILE A 379 25.62 12.04 -35.76
N ASN A 380 25.47 13.10 -34.97
CA ASN A 380 26.15 13.25 -33.69
C ASN A 380 25.13 13.71 -32.65
N TYR A 381 25.02 12.98 -31.55
CA TYR A 381 24.16 13.33 -30.44
C TYR A 381 25.00 13.67 -29.22
N ILE A 382 24.79 14.85 -28.67
CA ILE A 382 25.43 15.31 -27.44
C ILE A 382 24.40 15.25 -26.32
N GLN A 383 24.71 14.44 -25.30
CA GLN A 383 24.06 14.46 -24.00
C GLN A 383 25.04 15.05 -22.99
N ALA A 384 24.73 16.21 -22.44
CA ALA A 384 25.50 16.79 -21.35
C ALA A 384 24.59 17.03 -20.14
N ASP A 385 24.69 16.13 -19.16
CA ASP A 385 23.87 16.12 -17.94
C ASP A 385 24.07 17.37 -17.05
N THR A 386 25.11 18.18 -17.32
CA THR A 386 25.43 19.38 -16.54
C THR A 386 24.87 20.68 -17.12
N LEU A 387 24.28 20.64 -18.32
CA LEU A 387 23.78 21.83 -19.04
C LEU A 387 22.38 21.64 -19.65
N ASP A 388 21.70 20.53 -19.35
CA ASP A 388 20.41 20.14 -19.98
C ASP A 388 20.47 20.21 -21.52
N THR A 389 21.64 19.91 -22.08
CA THR A 389 21.85 19.94 -23.52
C THR A 389 21.69 18.54 -24.09
N PHE A 390 20.53 18.31 -24.70
CA PHE A 390 20.18 17.12 -25.48
C PHE A 390 20.16 17.50 -26.96
N THR A 391 21.32 17.64 -27.59
CA THR A 391 21.42 18.20 -28.94
C THR A 391 21.80 17.15 -29.97
N LEU A 392 20.92 16.95 -30.95
CA LEU A 392 21.20 16.19 -32.16
C LEU A 392 21.74 17.11 -33.24
N TYR A 393 22.95 16.85 -33.69
CA TYR A 393 23.59 17.45 -34.85
C TYR A 393 23.49 16.51 -36.05
N LEU A 394 23.08 17.06 -37.19
CA LEU A 394 23.03 16.34 -38.46
C LEU A 394 23.88 17.10 -39.47
N GLU A 395 24.74 16.37 -40.17
CA GLU A 395 25.40 16.88 -41.37
C GLU A 395 24.69 16.32 -42.60
N VAL A 396 24.44 17.18 -43.59
CA VAL A 396 23.88 16.78 -44.89
C VAL A 396 24.90 16.97 -46.01
N ASP A 397 24.67 16.27 -47.12
CA ASP A 397 25.47 16.35 -48.32
C ASP A 397 25.50 17.77 -48.94
N SER A 398 24.33 18.42 -49.08
CA SER A 398 24.23 19.83 -49.45
C SER A 398 22.82 20.40 -49.25
N PHE A 399 22.69 21.71 -49.00
CA PHE A 399 21.40 22.44 -49.17
C PHE A 399 21.28 23.09 -50.55
N ARG A 400 21.89 22.50 -51.57
CA ARG A 400 21.74 23.02 -52.94
C ARG A 400 20.42 22.52 -53.51
N TYR A 401 19.66 23.43 -54.13
CA TYR A 401 18.68 23.01 -55.11
C TYR A 401 19.43 22.22 -56.18
N LEU A 402 19.14 20.92 -56.31
CA LEU A 402 19.50 20.21 -57.53
C LEU A 402 18.67 20.88 -58.62
N ASN A 403 19.28 21.82 -59.34
CA ASN A 403 18.69 22.37 -60.55
C ASN A 403 18.43 21.16 -61.46
N CYS A 404 17.15 20.81 -61.62
CA CYS A 404 16.74 19.93 -62.71
C CYS A 404 17.28 20.55 -63.99
N CYS A 405 18.20 19.84 -64.64
CA CYS A 405 18.67 20.19 -65.98
C CYS A 405 17.51 20.17 -66.98
#